data_AF-A0A3D5L030-F1
#
_entry.id   AF-A0A3D5L030-F1
#
_cell.length_a   1.000
_cell.length_b   1.000
_cell.length_c   1.000
_cell.angle_alpha   90.00
_cell.angle_beta   90.00
_cell.angle_gamma   90.00
#
_symmetry.space_group_name_H-M   'P 1'
#
loop_
_entity.id
_entity.type
_entity.pdbx_description
1 polymer ?
#
loop_
_entity_poly.entity_id
_entity_poly.type
_entity_poly.pdbx_seq_one_letter_code
_entity_poly.pdbx_strand_id
1 'polypeptide(L)'
;MSMKEIIRNNHTTAHAISVAAGVPYSTVYKLEHDQTTFDKCSYGTVSRIADLFNVSSDIIAADDEFSHFRDEMHHQLKRQGSKLFLAACFVNDLPNQYYRGGWTLRALYTACLCDYLSDLVNEPKPSKYDRIRSLYYDPPVRISDRKDCNGPYIPVFEEHGILEGDVFDAV
;
A
#
# COMPACT_ATOMS: atom_id res chain seq x y z
N MET A 1 4.68 -5.29 -9.52
CA MET A 1 5.85 -5.23 -10.42
C MET A 1 6.74 -6.45 -10.16
N SER A 2 7.15 -7.19 -11.19
CA SER A 2 8.03 -8.37 -11.07
C SER A 2 9.51 -7.98 -11.20
N MET A 3 10.41 -8.79 -10.63
CA MET A 3 11.86 -8.58 -10.77
C MET A 3 12.31 -8.68 -12.23
N LYS A 4 11.66 -9.53 -13.02
CA LYS A 4 11.91 -9.66 -14.45
C LYS A 4 11.61 -8.37 -15.22
N GLU A 5 10.53 -7.68 -14.88
CA GLU A 5 10.20 -6.36 -15.44
C GLU A 5 11.19 -5.30 -15.00
N ILE A 6 11.62 -5.30 -13.73
CA ILE A 6 12.64 -4.39 -13.21
C ILE A 6 13.96 -4.55 -13.98
N ILE A 7 14.42 -5.79 -14.17
CA ILE A 7 15.63 -6.12 -14.91
C ILE A 7 15.54 -5.63 -16.36
N ARG A 8 14.41 -5.89 -17.02
CA ARG A 8 14.19 -5.51 -18.41
C ARG A 8 14.11 -4.00 -18.59
N ASN A 9 13.34 -3.30 -17.76
CA ASN A 9 13.07 -1.87 -17.90
C ASN A 9 14.27 -1.00 -17.51
N ASN A 10 15.14 -1.49 -16.61
CA ASN A 10 16.33 -0.76 -16.16
C ASN A 10 17.62 -1.23 -16.84
N HIS A 11 17.54 -2.11 -17.86
CA HIS A 11 18.69 -2.67 -18.57
C HIS A 11 19.80 -3.19 -17.63
N THR A 12 19.41 -3.85 -16.54
CA THR A 12 20.31 -4.32 -15.49
C THR A 12 20.36 -5.85 -15.44
N THR A 13 21.03 -6.42 -14.43
CA THR A 13 21.12 -7.87 -14.24
C THR A 13 20.86 -8.24 -12.77
N ALA A 14 20.44 -9.48 -12.51
CA ALA A 14 20.24 -9.96 -11.14
C ALA A 14 21.51 -9.81 -10.27
N HIS A 15 22.69 -10.00 -10.86
CA HIS A 15 23.96 -9.79 -10.17
C HIS A 15 24.16 -8.31 -9.79
N ALA A 16 23.94 -7.39 -10.73
CA ALA A 16 24.08 -5.95 -10.47
C ALA A 16 23.10 -5.48 -9.38
N ILE A 17 21.86 -5.96 -9.40
CA ILE A 17 20.86 -5.67 -8.37
C ILE A 17 21.30 -6.21 -7.01
N SER A 18 21.78 -7.44 -6.95
CA SER A 18 22.27 -8.07 -5.71
C SER A 18 23.37 -7.23 -5.05
N VAL A 19 24.35 -6.79 -5.84
CA VAL A 19 25.46 -5.96 -5.36
C VAL A 19 24.97 -4.58 -4.93
N ALA A 20 24.14 -3.93 -5.74
CA ALA A 20 23.71 -2.56 -5.50
C ALA A 20 22.70 -2.43 -4.34
N ALA A 21 21.78 -3.38 -4.20
CA ALA A 21 20.80 -3.42 -3.11
C ALA A 21 21.35 -4.09 -1.83
N GLY A 22 22.53 -4.74 -1.88
CA GLY A 22 23.04 -5.52 -0.74
C GLY A 22 22.13 -6.68 -0.34
N VAL A 23 21.56 -7.35 -1.34
CA VAL A 23 20.64 -8.50 -1.19
C VAL A 23 21.32 -9.75 -1.76
N PRO A 24 21.16 -10.94 -1.15
CA PRO A 24 21.75 -12.17 -1.69
C PRO A 24 21.36 -12.45 -3.14
N TYR A 25 22.34 -12.80 -3.97
CA TYR A 25 22.12 -13.13 -5.38
C TYR A 25 21.07 -14.23 -5.56
N SER A 26 21.06 -15.22 -4.68
CA SER A 26 20.07 -16.31 -4.68
C SER A 26 18.63 -15.80 -4.54
N THR A 27 18.40 -14.72 -3.79
CA THR A 27 17.08 -14.11 -3.64
C THR A 27 16.66 -13.38 -4.91
N VAL A 28 17.56 -12.58 -5.49
CA VAL A 28 17.30 -11.86 -6.75
C VAL A 28 17.07 -12.83 -7.91
N TYR A 29 17.85 -13.90 -7.98
CA TYR A 29 17.72 -14.96 -8.98
C TYR A 29 16.36 -15.67 -8.88
N LYS A 30 15.93 -16.02 -7.65
CA LYS A 30 14.61 -16.62 -7.42
C LYS A 30 13.47 -15.68 -7.83
N LEU A 31 13.63 -14.38 -7.58
CA LEU A 31 12.66 -13.35 -7.99
C LEU A 31 12.62 -13.18 -9.51
N GLU A 32 13.76 -13.23 -10.19
CA GLU A 32 13.85 -13.13 -11.67
C GLU A 32 13.19 -14.33 -12.37
N HIS A 33 13.30 -15.52 -11.78
CA HIS A 33 12.80 -16.79 -12.35
C HIS A 33 11.44 -17.22 -11.78
N ASP A 34 10.70 -16.29 -11.16
CA ASP A 34 9.37 -16.53 -10.57
C ASP A 34 9.32 -17.69 -9.55
N GLN A 35 10.46 -18.08 -8.98
CA GLN A 35 10.57 -19.12 -7.95
C GLN A 35 10.20 -18.59 -6.56
N THR A 36 10.27 -17.27 -6.39
CA THR A 36 9.72 -16.54 -5.25
C THR A 36 9.12 -15.24 -5.77
N THR A 37 8.22 -14.68 -4.99
CA THR A 37 7.61 -13.39 -5.27
C THR A 37 8.03 -12.41 -4.18
N PHE A 38 7.84 -11.12 -4.43
CA PHE A 38 8.28 -10.08 -3.50
C PHE A 38 7.51 -10.11 -2.17
N ASP A 39 6.26 -10.55 -2.16
CA ASP A 39 5.44 -10.85 -0.97
C ASP A 39 6.03 -11.94 -0.07
N LYS A 40 6.86 -12.84 -0.64
CA LYS A 40 7.53 -13.90 0.13
C LYS A 40 8.93 -13.49 0.61
N CYS A 41 9.37 -12.29 0.26
CA CYS A 41 10.66 -11.77 0.68
C CYS A 41 10.51 -10.96 1.96
N SER A 42 11.56 -10.92 2.79
CA SER A 42 11.53 -10.06 3.98
C SER A 42 11.39 -8.59 3.58
N TYR A 43 10.70 -7.80 4.40
CA TYR A 43 10.55 -6.35 4.21
C TYR A 43 11.90 -5.66 3.94
N GLY A 44 12.96 -6.01 4.69
CA GLY A 44 14.29 -5.45 4.48
C GLY A 44 14.89 -5.76 3.11
N THR A 45 14.54 -6.90 2.50
CA THR A 45 14.93 -7.25 1.13
C THR A 45 14.15 -6.41 0.12
N VAL A 46 12.83 -6.30 0.32
CA VAL A 46 11.93 -5.53 -0.54
C VAL A 46 12.32 -4.06 -0.52
N SER A 47 12.49 -3.46 0.66
CA SER A 47 12.89 -2.06 0.87
C SER A 47 14.19 -1.73 0.16
N ARG A 48 15.24 -2.55 0.31
CA ARG A 48 16.53 -2.28 -0.35
C ARG A 48 16.47 -2.32 -1.87
N ILE A 49 15.67 -3.23 -2.42
CA ILE A 49 15.45 -3.30 -3.87
C ILE A 49 14.61 -2.10 -4.32
N ALA A 50 13.59 -1.73 -3.54
CA ALA A 50 12.73 -0.58 -3.83
C ALA A 50 13.53 0.73 -3.81
N ASP A 51 14.35 0.95 -2.77
CA ASP A 51 15.26 2.08 -2.62
C ASP A 51 16.23 2.20 -3.81
N LEU A 52 16.78 1.07 -4.28
CA LEU A 52 17.70 1.05 -5.43
C LEU A 52 17.05 1.60 -6.70
N PHE A 53 15.75 1.34 -6.90
CA PHE A 53 15.02 1.77 -8.08
C PHE A 53 14.18 3.03 -7.84
N ASN A 54 14.29 3.64 -6.66
CA ASN A 54 13.46 4.77 -6.23
C ASN A 54 11.95 4.46 -6.38
N VAL A 55 11.59 3.20 -6.17
CA VAL A 55 10.21 2.69 -6.16
C VAL A 55 9.82 2.56 -4.69
N SER A 56 8.57 2.86 -4.33
CA SER A 56 8.10 2.60 -2.97
C SER A 56 8.10 1.08 -2.70
N SER A 57 8.61 0.65 -1.54
CA SER A 57 8.54 -0.75 -1.08
C SER A 57 7.11 -1.29 -1.09
N ASP A 58 6.12 -0.40 -0.98
CA ASP A 58 4.70 -0.71 -0.97
C ASP A 58 4.16 -1.13 -2.35
N ILE A 59 4.84 -0.76 -3.46
CA ILE A 59 4.46 -1.17 -4.84
C ILE A 59 4.86 -2.62 -5.12
N ILE A 60 5.82 -3.12 -4.33
CA ILE A 60 6.48 -4.39 -4.56
C ILE A 60 5.84 -5.52 -3.74
N ALA A 61 5.16 -5.20 -2.63
CA ALA A 61 4.28 -6.11 -1.93
C ALA A 61 3.09 -5.32 -1.35
N ALA A 62 1.88 -5.60 -1.82
CA ALA A 62 0.75 -5.67 -0.89
C ALA A 62 1.05 -6.90 -0.03
N ASP A 63 1.88 -6.70 1.00
CA ASP A 63 2.35 -7.74 1.92
C ASP A 63 1.16 -8.33 2.69
N ASP A 64 1.29 -9.56 3.19
CA ASP A 64 0.36 -10.16 4.17
C ASP A 64 0.13 -9.20 5.34
N GLU A 65 1.17 -8.44 5.73
CA GLU A 65 1.09 -7.40 6.75
C GLU A 65 0.17 -6.22 6.38
N PHE A 66 0.14 -5.83 5.10
CA PHE A 66 -0.77 -4.77 4.67
C PHE A 66 -2.21 -5.29 4.59
N SER A 67 -2.42 -6.51 4.09
CA SER A 67 -3.73 -7.15 4.09
C SER A 67 -4.28 -7.31 5.52
N HIS A 68 -3.45 -7.77 6.47
CA HIS A 68 -3.83 -7.83 7.89
C HIS A 68 -4.17 -6.46 8.46
N PHE A 69 -3.39 -5.44 8.13
CA PHE A 69 -3.68 -4.06 8.53
C PHE A 69 -5.02 -3.57 7.98
N ARG A 70 -5.28 -3.81 6.69
CA ARG A 70 -6.52 -3.42 5.99
C ARG A 70 -7.73 -4.12 6.61
N ASP A 71 -7.63 -5.42 6.86
CA ASP A 71 -8.69 -6.22 7.46
C ASP A 71 -8.99 -5.77 8.89
N GLU A 72 -7.96 -5.47 9.68
CA GLU A 72 -8.13 -4.90 11.02
C GLU A 72 -8.85 -3.53 10.97
N MET A 73 -8.50 -2.67 10.01
CA MET A 73 -9.17 -1.39 9.81
C MET A 73 -10.65 -1.58 9.44
N HIS A 74 -10.97 -2.53 8.55
CA HIS A 74 -12.36 -2.87 8.19
C HIS A 74 -13.13 -3.46 9.35
N HIS A 75 -12.54 -4.38 10.13
CA HIS A 75 -13.15 -4.94 11.33
C HIS A 75 -13.43 -3.86 12.38
N GLN A 76 -12.50 -2.94 12.62
CA GLN A 76 -12.70 -1.82 13.53
C GLN A 76 -13.81 -0.89 13.03
N LEU A 77 -13.82 -0.55 11.74
CA LEU A 77 -14.87 0.24 11.12
C LEU A 77 -16.25 -0.42 11.28
N LYS A 78 -16.36 -1.72 11.00
CA LYS A 78 -17.61 -2.49 11.14
C LYS A 78 -18.08 -2.57 12.59
N ARG A 79 -17.16 -2.72 13.54
CA ARG A 79 -17.47 -2.78 14.98
C ARG A 79 -17.88 -1.44 15.59
N GLN A 80 -17.23 -0.35 15.19
CA GLN A 80 -17.44 0.98 15.78
C GLN A 80 -18.45 1.83 15.01
N GLY A 81 -18.63 1.55 13.71
CA GLY A 81 -19.36 2.40 12.78
C GLY A 81 -18.54 3.62 12.32
N SER A 82 -18.93 4.17 11.18
CA SER A 82 -18.19 5.21 10.45
C SER A 82 -17.82 6.42 11.30
N LYS A 83 -18.77 6.95 12.08
CA LYS A 83 -18.55 8.18 12.86
C LYS A 83 -17.53 8.01 13.99
N LEU A 84 -17.62 6.92 14.75
CA LEU A 84 -16.71 6.67 15.87
C LEU A 84 -15.31 6.29 15.38
N PHE A 85 -15.24 5.48 14.34
CA PHE A 85 -13.97 5.12 13.70
C PHE A 85 -13.25 6.35 13.14
N LEU A 86 -13.97 7.22 12.43
CA LEU A 86 -13.43 8.47 11.90
C LEU A 86 -12.91 9.39 13.01
N ALA A 87 -13.69 9.56 14.09
CA ALA A 87 -13.26 10.35 15.25
C ALA A 87 -11.99 9.76 15.88
N ALA A 88 -11.89 8.43 16.01
CA ALA A 88 -10.70 7.77 16.51
C ALA A 88 -9.47 8.02 15.60
N CYS A 89 -9.65 7.98 14.28
CA CYS A 89 -8.58 8.29 13.33
C CYS A 89 -8.08 9.74 13.49
N PHE A 90 -8.99 10.69 13.65
CA PHE A 90 -8.67 12.11 13.79
C PHE A 90 -7.99 12.43 15.12
N VAL A 91 -8.51 11.90 16.23
CA VAL A 91 -7.97 12.11 17.58
C VAL A 91 -6.56 11.52 17.69
N ASN A 92 -6.35 10.32 17.16
CA ASN A 92 -5.05 9.66 17.21
C ASN A 92 -4.09 10.11 16.10
N ASP A 93 -4.55 10.91 15.14
CA ASP A 93 -3.73 11.37 14.03
C ASP A 93 -3.13 10.22 13.19
N LEU A 94 -3.90 9.14 13.01
CA LEU A 94 -3.40 7.86 12.45
C LEU A 94 -2.69 8.01 11.10
N PRO A 95 -3.22 8.72 10.09
CA PRO A 95 -2.50 8.90 8.82
C PRO A 95 -1.09 9.47 9.00
N ASN A 96 -0.93 10.49 9.83
CA ASN A 96 0.36 11.11 10.11
C ASN A 96 1.26 10.23 10.98
N GLN A 97 0.71 9.42 11.89
CA GLN A 97 1.51 8.43 12.62
C GLN A 97 2.14 7.43 11.64
N TYR A 98 1.35 6.90 10.71
CA TYR A 98 1.86 5.98 9.69
C TYR A 98 2.89 6.65 8.79
N TYR A 99 2.64 7.89 8.36
CA TYR A 99 3.54 8.64 7.51
C TYR A 99 4.90 8.90 8.20
N ARG A 100 4.89 9.33 9.47
CA ARG A 100 6.13 9.54 10.25
C ARG A 100 6.91 8.25 10.49
N GLY A 101 6.21 7.12 10.55
CA GLY A 101 6.84 5.79 10.68
C GLY A 101 7.33 5.20 9.36
N GLY A 102 7.18 5.90 8.23
CA GLY A 102 7.60 5.44 6.91
C GLY A 102 6.62 4.52 6.18
N TRP A 103 5.49 4.16 6.81
CA TRP A 103 4.46 3.31 6.20
C TRP A 103 3.55 4.12 5.29
N THR A 104 4.05 4.44 4.10
CA THR A 104 3.43 5.40 3.18
C THR A 104 2.08 4.90 2.66
N LEU A 105 1.96 3.63 2.27
CA LEU A 105 0.69 3.06 1.82
C LEU A 105 -0.35 3.02 2.93
N ARG A 106 0.03 2.64 4.16
CA ARG A 106 -0.88 2.69 5.33
C ARG A 106 -1.35 4.11 5.60
N ALA A 107 -0.46 5.09 5.49
CA ALA A 107 -0.79 6.50 5.67
C ALA A 107 -1.80 6.97 4.63
N LEU A 108 -1.51 6.74 3.35
CA LEU A 108 -2.36 7.15 2.23
C LEU A 108 -3.70 6.43 2.27
N TYR A 109 -3.70 5.11 2.42
CA TYR A 109 -4.91 4.31 2.59
C TYR A 109 -5.79 4.82 3.73
N THR A 110 -5.21 5.09 4.91
CA THR A 110 -5.97 5.61 6.05
C THR A 110 -6.53 7.00 5.78
N ALA A 111 -5.79 7.87 5.09
CA ALA A 111 -6.28 9.19 4.70
C ALA A 111 -7.47 9.09 3.72
N CYS A 112 -7.36 8.26 2.68
CA CYS A 112 -8.46 8.00 1.74
C CYS A 112 -9.69 7.42 2.45
N LEU A 113 -9.49 6.47 3.38
CA LEU A 113 -10.57 5.92 4.19
C LEU A 113 -11.25 6.99 5.04
N CYS A 114 -10.46 7.86 5.69
CA CYS A 114 -11.01 8.98 6.45
C CYS A 114 -11.82 9.93 5.56
N ASP A 115 -11.34 10.23 4.35
CA ASP A 115 -12.03 11.13 3.42
C ASP A 115 -13.33 10.51 2.91
N TYR A 116 -13.32 9.22 2.56
CA TYR A 116 -14.52 8.46 2.21
C TYR A 116 -15.57 8.50 3.32
N LEU A 117 -15.15 8.23 4.56
CA LEU A 117 -16.05 8.22 5.70
C LEU A 117 -16.53 9.64 6.05
N SER A 118 -15.67 10.66 5.89
CA SER A 118 -16.04 12.07 6.09
C SER A 118 -17.16 12.47 5.15
N ASP A 119 -17.09 12.07 3.88
CA ASP A 119 -18.17 12.31 2.90
C ASP A 119 -19.45 11.54 3.30
N LEU A 120 -19.32 10.30 3.77
CA LEU A 120 -20.46 9.47 4.19
C LEU A 120 -21.19 10.04 5.42
N VAL A 121 -20.45 10.61 6.38
CA VAL A 121 -21.02 11.17 7.63
C VAL A 121 -21.16 12.70 7.62
N ASN A 122 -20.84 13.34 6.48
CA ASN A 122 -20.86 14.79 6.29
C ASN A 122 -20.01 15.57 7.32
N GLU A 123 -18.80 15.07 7.59
CA GLU A 123 -17.80 15.71 8.45
C GLU A 123 -16.69 16.38 7.58
N PRO A 124 -16.08 17.48 8.03
CA PRO A 124 -15.04 18.16 7.27
C PRO A 124 -13.73 17.37 7.25
N LYS A 125 -13.11 17.27 6.07
CA LYS A 125 -11.79 16.67 5.88
C LYS A 125 -10.71 17.57 6.50
N PRO A 126 -9.86 17.07 7.41
CA PRO A 126 -8.89 17.90 8.08
C PRO A 126 -7.66 18.15 7.19
N SER A 127 -7.20 19.41 7.09
CA SER A 127 -6.06 19.81 6.25
C SER A 127 -4.70 19.23 6.70
N LYS A 128 -4.62 18.72 7.93
CA LYS A 128 -3.41 18.07 8.46
C LYS A 128 -2.98 16.80 7.71
N TYR A 129 -3.81 16.30 6.79
CA TYR A 129 -3.48 15.16 5.91
C TYR A 129 -3.16 15.57 4.46
N ASP A 130 -3.14 16.87 4.12
CA ASP A 130 -2.96 17.34 2.74
C ASP A 130 -1.63 16.88 2.12
N ARG A 131 -0.57 16.81 2.93
CA ARG A 131 0.72 16.26 2.49
C ARG A 131 0.60 14.78 2.11
N ILE A 132 -0.18 14.00 2.84
CA ILE A 132 -0.42 12.60 2.52
C ILE A 132 -1.29 12.50 1.26
N ARG A 133 -2.32 13.34 1.13
CA ARG A 133 -3.17 13.40 -0.08
C ARG A 133 -2.42 13.81 -1.34
N SER A 134 -1.28 14.49 -1.22
CA SER A 134 -0.43 14.77 -2.40
C SER A 134 0.31 13.54 -2.96
N LEU A 135 0.25 12.40 -2.27
CA LEU A 135 0.85 11.15 -2.72
C LEU A 135 -0.02 10.46 -3.76
N TYR A 136 0.64 9.73 -4.66
CA TYR A 136 0.01 8.97 -5.73
C TYR A 136 0.85 7.75 -6.08
N TYR A 137 0.20 6.62 -6.37
CA TYR A 137 0.87 5.42 -6.86
C TYR A 137 0.64 5.22 -8.36
N ASP A 138 1.73 5.19 -9.13
CA ASP A 138 1.75 4.83 -10.55
C ASP A 138 2.83 3.74 -10.78
N PRO A 139 2.48 2.51 -11.19
CA PRO A 139 1.13 2.03 -11.48
C PRO A 139 0.25 1.91 -10.23
N PRO A 140 -1.10 1.94 -10.38
CA PRO A 140 -2.01 1.79 -9.25
C PRO A 140 -1.81 0.50 -8.44
N VAL A 141 -1.96 0.59 -7.12
CA VAL A 141 -1.86 -0.53 -6.18
C VAL A 141 -3.23 -1.16 -5.99
N ARG A 142 -3.37 -2.45 -6.31
CA ARG A 142 -4.60 -3.22 -6.08
C ARG A 142 -4.55 -3.88 -4.71
N ILE A 143 -5.50 -3.53 -3.85
CA ILE A 143 -5.50 -3.95 -2.45
C ILE A 143 -6.48 -5.12 -2.19
N SER A 144 -7.55 -5.24 -2.97
CA SER A 144 -8.54 -6.29 -2.73
C SER A 144 -8.08 -7.68 -3.19
N ASP A 145 -8.27 -8.70 -2.34
CA ASP A 145 -7.99 -10.13 -2.64
C ASP A 145 -8.90 -10.75 -3.70
N ARG A 146 -9.97 -10.05 -4.11
CA ARG A 146 -10.84 -10.52 -5.18
C ARG A 146 -10.04 -10.49 -6.49
N LYS A 147 -9.48 -11.64 -6.88
CA LYS A 147 -8.82 -11.86 -8.18
C LYS A 147 -9.68 -11.42 -9.38
N ASP A 148 -11.00 -11.30 -9.16
CA ASP A 148 -12.00 -11.09 -10.20
C ASP A 148 -12.64 -9.69 -10.18
N CYS A 149 -12.19 -8.77 -9.33
CA CYS A 149 -12.77 -7.43 -9.26
C CYS A 149 -12.40 -6.55 -10.47
N ASN A 150 -13.20 -6.68 -11.53
CA ASN A 150 -13.54 -5.59 -12.45
C ASN A 150 -14.71 -4.74 -11.89
N GLY A 151 -14.91 -4.75 -10.57
CA GLY A 151 -16.00 -4.03 -9.90
C GLY A 151 -15.70 -2.55 -9.74
N PRO A 152 -16.70 -1.72 -9.39
CA PRO A 152 -16.46 -0.31 -9.12
C PRO A 152 -15.52 -0.15 -7.91
N TYR A 153 -14.41 0.54 -8.10
CA TYR A 153 -13.54 0.95 -7.00
C TYR A 153 -14.11 2.21 -6.35
N ILE A 154 -13.70 2.48 -5.12
CA ILE A 154 -14.11 3.70 -4.42
C ILE A 154 -13.32 4.88 -5.02
N PRO A 155 -13.99 5.93 -5.57
CA PRO A 155 -13.32 6.99 -6.31
C PRO A 155 -12.21 7.71 -5.54
N VAL A 156 -12.41 7.97 -4.24
CA VAL A 156 -11.38 8.65 -3.43
C VAL A 156 -10.09 7.85 -3.30
N PHE A 157 -10.15 6.51 -3.40
CA PHE A 157 -8.93 5.69 -3.43
C PHE A 157 -8.29 5.71 -4.83
N GLU A 158 -9.10 5.66 -5.89
CA GLU A 158 -8.62 5.69 -7.28
C GLU A 158 -7.85 6.98 -7.61
N GLU A 159 -8.33 8.11 -7.09
CA GLU A 159 -7.66 9.42 -7.22
C GLU A 159 -6.21 9.42 -6.71
N HIS A 160 -5.88 8.48 -5.82
CA HIS A 160 -4.55 8.31 -5.23
C HIS A 160 -3.79 7.08 -5.75
N GLY A 161 -4.30 6.43 -6.81
CA GLY A 161 -3.69 5.22 -7.38
C GLY A 161 -3.89 3.99 -6.50
N ILE A 162 -4.96 3.94 -5.70
CA ILE A 162 -5.33 2.78 -4.89
C ILE A 162 -6.64 2.18 -5.43
N LEU A 163 -6.61 0.89 -5.77
CA LEU A 163 -7.79 0.16 -6.22
C LEU A 163 -8.37 -0.62 -5.04
N GLU A 164 -9.26 0.04 -4.30
CA GLU A 164 -9.99 -0.50 -3.14
C GLU A 164 -11.47 -0.68 -3.51
N GLY A 165 -12.02 -1.85 -3.15
CA GLY A 165 -13.45 -2.15 -3.29
C GLY A 165 -14.27 -1.62 -2.12
N ASP A 166 -15.44 -2.19 -1.89
CA ASP A 166 -16.28 -1.79 -0.74
C ASP A 166 -15.62 -2.15 0.60
N VAL A 167 -15.39 -1.13 1.43
CA VAL A 167 -14.76 -1.24 2.77
C VAL A 167 -15.69 -1.80 3.86
N PHE A 168 -16.98 -1.96 3.57
CA PHE A 168 -17.95 -2.59 4.47
C PHE A 168 -18.16 -4.08 4.17
N ASP A 169 -17.67 -4.54 3.03
CA ASP A 169 -17.85 -5.89 2.48
C ASP A 169 -16.85 -6.91 3.05
N ALA A 170 -16.11 -6.54 4.10
CA ALA A 170 -15.18 -7.42 4.80
C ALA A 170 -15.93 -8.62 5.43
N VAL A 171 -15.55 -9.81 4.95
CA VAL A 171 -16.05 -11.13 5.39
C VAL A 171 -15.44 -11.49 6.72
#